data_AF-G7PY46-F1
#
_entry.id   AF-G7PY46-F1
#
_cell.length_a   1.000
_cell.length_b   1.000
_cell.length_c   1.000
_cell.angle_alpha   90.00
_cell.angle_beta   90.00
_cell.angle_gamma   90.00
#
_symmetry.space_group_name_H-M   'P 1'
#
loop_
_entity.id
_entity.type
_entity.pdbx_description
1 polymer ?
#
loop_
_entity_poly.entity_id
_entity_poly.type
_entity_poly.pdbx_seq_one_letter_code
_entity_poly.pdbx_strand_id
1 'polypeptide(L)'
;MDSDETGFEHSGLWVPVLAGLLLGACQAHPIPDSSPLLQFGGQVRQRYLYTDDAQQTEAHLEIREDGTVGGAAHQSPESLLQLKALKPGVIQILGVKTSRFLCQKPDGALYGSVSF
;
A
#
# COMPACT_ATOMS: atom_id res chain seq x y z
N MET A 1 45.60 -26.24 -63.99
CA MET A 1 46.05 -26.05 -62.60
C MET A 1 45.40 -24.76 -62.13
N ASP A 2 44.17 -24.80 -61.64
CA ASP A 2 43.72 -25.49 -60.41
C ASP A 2 44.35 -24.82 -59.19
N SER A 3 43.57 -23.99 -58.49
CA SER A 3 43.00 -24.33 -57.18
C SER A 3 42.26 -23.10 -56.62
N ASP A 4 41.07 -23.36 -56.11
CA ASP A 4 40.16 -22.48 -55.39
C ASP A 4 40.80 -21.81 -54.17
N GLU A 5 40.23 -20.67 -53.73
CA GLU A 5 39.68 -20.60 -52.37
C GLU A 5 38.65 -19.46 -52.26
N THR A 6 37.40 -19.92 -52.24
CA THR A 6 36.17 -19.34 -51.73
C THR A 6 36.31 -18.10 -50.84
N GLY A 7 35.81 -16.97 -51.33
CA GLY A 7 35.49 -15.80 -50.53
C GLY A 7 34.47 -16.14 -49.45
N PHE A 8 34.91 -16.01 -48.21
CA PHE A 8 34.14 -16.31 -47.01
C PHE A 8 33.08 -15.22 -46.77
N GLU A 9 31.97 -15.29 -47.50
CA GLU A 9 30.73 -14.52 -47.27
C GLU A 9 30.03 -15.02 -45.99
N HIS A 10 30.61 -14.78 -44.82
CA HIS A 10 30.07 -15.26 -43.54
C HIS A 10 30.17 -14.24 -42.40
N SER A 11 30.24 -12.94 -42.71
CA SER A 11 30.43 -11.89 -41.71
C SER A 11 29.13 -11.18 -41.26
N GLY A 12 28.04 -11.26 -42.02
CA GLY A 12 26.82 -10.47 -41.76
C GLY A 12 25.68 -11.17 -41.01
N LEU A 13 25.59 -12.51 -41.06
CA LEU A 13 24.40 -13.24 -40.57
C LEU A 13 24.38 -13.44 -39.04
N TRP A 14 25.53 -13.34 -38.38
CA TRP A 14 25.62 -13.54 -36.94
C TRP A 14 25.11 -12.35 -36.13
N VAL A 15 25.20 -11.13 -36.70
CA VAL A 15 24.74 -9.90 -36.07
C VAL A 15 23.23 -9.92 -35.79
N PRO A 16 22.33 -10.24 -36.74
CA PRO A 16 20.90 -10.31 -36.46
C PRO A 16 20.52 -11.49 -35.54
N VAL A 17 21.27 -12.60 -35.60
CA VAL A 17 21.07 -13.76 -34.72
C VAL A 17 21.45 -13.43 -33.27
N LEU A 18 22.60 -12.76 -33.06
CA LEU A 18 22.99 -12.27 -31.74
C LEU A 18 22.03 -11.19 -31.23
N ALA A 19 21.60 -10.27 -32.09
CA ALA A 19 20.65 -9.24 -31.71
C ALA A 19 19.31 -9.84 -31.27
N GLY A 20 18.77 -10.80 -32.03
CA GLY A 20 17.54 -11.51 -31.66
C GLY A 20 17.67 -12.30 -30.35
N LEU A 21 18.82 -12.93 -30.12
CA LEU A 21 19.10 -13.66 -28.88
C LEU A 21 19.19 -12.73 -27.66
N LEU A 22 19.80 -11.56 -27.81
CA LEU A 22 19.94 -10.56 -26.74
C LEU A 22 18.61 -9.85 -26.43
N LEU A 23 17.81 -9.53 -27.45
CA LEU A 23 16.49 -8.90 -27.28
C LEU A 23 15.48 -9.79 -26.55
N GLY A 24 15.58 -11.12 -26.67
CA GLY A 24 14.72 -12.08 -25.96
C GLY A 24 15.11 -12.36 -24.50
N ALA A 25 16.35 -12.04 -24.11
CA ALA A 25 16.87 -12.33 -22.78
C ALA A 25 16.65 -11.18 -21.77
N CYS A 26 16.34 -9.97 -22.24
CA CYS A 26 16.13 -8.80 -21.39
C CYS A 26 14.67 -8.65 -20.95
N GLN A 27 14.10 -9.69 -20.33
CA GLN A 27 12.88 -9.50 -19.55
C GLN A 27 13.24 -8.84 -18.21
N ALA A 28 13.39 -7.52 -18.23
CA ALA A 28 13.50 -6.70 -17.03
C ALA A 28 12.16 -6.74 -16.29
N HIS A 29 12.03 -7.67 -15.34
CA HIS A 29 10.92 -7.65 -14.41
C HIS A 29 11.26 -6.63 -13.32
N PRO A 30 10.37 -5.66 -13.02
CA PRO A 30 10.59 -4.79 -11.88
C PRO A 30 10.76 -5.68 -10.65
N ILE A 31 11.87 -5.50 -9.91
CA ILE A 31 12.02 -6.13 -8.61
C ILE A 31 10.89 -5.55 -7.75
N PRO A 32 9.97 -6.38 -7.23
CA PRO A 32 8.98 -5.91 -6.28
C PRO A 32 9.75 -5.28 -5.13
N ASP A 33 9.43 -4.04 -4.79
CA ASP A 33 10.12 -3.34 -3.72
C ASP A 33 9.93 -4.11 -2.40
N SER A 34 11.00 -4.71 -1.90
CA SER A 34 10.99 -5.55 -0.69
C SER A 34 10.92 -4.74 0.60
N SER A 35 10.89 -3.40 0.53
CA SER A 35 10.79 -2.57 1.74
C SER A 35 9.41 -2.73 2.38
N PRO A 36 9.31 -3.29 3.61
CA PRO A 36 8.04 -3.35 4.33
C PRO A 36 7.50 -1.95 4.63
N LEU A 37 8.34 -0.91 4.53
CA LEU A 37 7.98 0.48 4.73
C LEU A 37 7.51 1.20 3.46
N LEU A 38 7.80 0.70 2.26
CA LEU A 38 7.29 1.30 1.02
C LEU A 38 5.86 0.87 0.70
N GLN A 39 5.38 -0.24 1.30
CA GLN A 39 3.94 -0.47 1.49
C GLN A 39 3.27 0.63 2.33
N PHE A 40 3.98 1.63 2.84
CA PHE A 40 3.40 2.69 3.66
C PHE A 40 3.46 4.08 3.01
N GLY A 41 4.14 4.22 1.87
CA GLY A 41 4.19 5.46 1.09
C GLY A 41 2.88 5.68 0.32
N GLY A 42 2.11 6.71 0.67
CA GLY A 42 0.83 7.04 0.01
C GLY A 42 -0.35 6.11 0.36
N GLN A 43 -0.21 5.30 1.41
CA GLN A 43 -1.12 4.18 1.64
C GLN A 43 -2.36 4.53 2.45
N VAL A 44 -3.50 4.16 1.86
CA VAL A 44 -4.79 4.02 2.52
C VAL A 44 -4.85 2.62 3.11
N ARG A 45 -5.00 2.50 4.43
CA ARG A 45 -5.03 1.20 5.12
C ARG A 45 -6.32 1.06 5.91
N GLN A 46 -6.96 -0.09 5.84
CA GLN A 46 -8.06 -0.42 6.74
C GLN A 46 -7.53 -1.23 7.92
N ARG A 47 -7.79 -0.78 9.14
CA ARG A 47 -7.31 -1.36 10.40
C ARG A 47 -8.35 -1.20 11.50
N TYR A 48 -8.30 -2.10 12.47
CA TYR A 48 -8.95 -1.93 13.77
C TYR A 48 -7.92 -1.34 14.73
N LEU A 49 -8.22 -0.21 15.37
CA LEU A 49 -7.35 0.37 16.39
C LEU A 49 -7.72 -0.23 17.74
N TYR A 50 -6.79 -0.95 18.35
CA TYR A 50 -6.95 -1.64 19.62
C TYR A 50 -6.22 -0.89 20.73
N THR A 51 -6.80 -0.89 21.93
CA THR A 51 -6.15 -0.45 23.16
C THR A 51 -6.52 -1.38 24.29
N ASP A 52 -5.63 -1.49 25.27
CA ASP A 52 -5.91 -2.07 26.56
C ASP A 52 -5.47 -1.13 27.69
N ASP A 53 -5.83 -1.49 28.92
CA ASP A 53 -5.35 -0.84 30.13
C ASP A 53 -4.85 -1.85 31.17
N ALA A 54 -4.27 -1.33 32.26
CA ALA A 54 -3.78 -2.16 33.37
C ALA A 54 -4.90 -2.93 34.11
N GLN A 55 -6.16 -2.54 33.90
CA GLN A 55 -7.35 -3.14 34.50
C GLN A 55 -7.94 -4.26 33.65
N GLN A 56 -7.24 -4.66 32.58
CA GLN A 56 -7.67 -5.68 31.61
C GLN A 56 -8.92 -5.26 30.82
N THR A 57 -9.15 -3.95 30.67
CA THR A 57 -10.17 -3.44 29.76
C THR A 57 -9.59 -3.42 28.35
N GLU A 58 -10.14 -4.21 27.45
CA GLU A 58 -9.77 -4.23 26.04
C GLU A 58 -10.83 -3.50 25.20
N ALA A 59 -10.41 -2.72 24.23
CA ALA A 59 -11.33 -2.02 23.34
C ALA A 59 -10.77 -1.80 21.94
N HIS A 60 -11.65 -1.91 20.95
CA HIS A 60 -11.46 -1.40 19.60
C HIS A 60 -12.14 -0.04 19.44
N LEU A 61 -11.43 0.95 18.91
CA LEU A 61 -12.01 2.26 18.63
C LEU A 61 -13.13 2.13 17.58
N GLU A 62 -14.33 2.59 17.92
CA GLU A 62 -15.48 2.62 17.01
C GLU A 62 -16.05 4.01 16.82
N ILE A 63 -16.53 4.28 15.60
CA ILE A 63 -17.25 5.50 15.25
C ILE A 63 -18.66 5.09 14.85
N ARG A 64 -19.65 5.44 15.66
CA ARG A 64 -21.06 5.06 15.47
C ARG A 64 -21.76 5.96 14.44
N GLU A 65 -22.90 5.50 13.93
CA GLU A 65 -23.67 6.19 12.88
C GLU A 65 -24.12 7.60 13.28
N ASP A 66 -24.34 7.84 14.58
CA ASP A 66 -24.69 9.14 15.15
C ASP A 66 -23.49 10.09 15.32
N GLY A 67 -22.26 9.60 15.10
CA GLY A 67 -21.02 10.33 15.32
C GLY A 67 -20.44 10.22 16.73
N THR A 68 -21.04 9.40 17.60
CA THR A 68 -20.43 9.07 18.89
C THR A 68 -19.19 8.20 18.67
N VAL A 69 -18.11 8.49 19.41
CA VAL A 69 -16.87 7.69 19.40
C VAL A 69 -16.74 6.96 20.72
N GLY A 70 -16.40 5.67 20.66
CA GLY A 70 -16.30 4.82 21.84
C GLY A 70 -15.40 3.61 21.62
N GLY A 71 -15.46 2.67 22.57
CA GLY A 71 -14.77 1.38 22.51
C GLY A 71 -15.75 0.22 22.33
N ALA A 72 -15.43 -0.72 21.43
CA ALA A 72 -16.10 -2.00 21.26
C ALA A 72 -15.25 -3.14 21.83
N ALA A 73 -15.86 -4.09 22.53
CA ALA A 73 -15.14 -5.26 23.08
C ALA A 73 -14.58 -6.18 21.99
N HIS A 74 -15.17 -6.16 20.79
CA HIS A 74 -14.77 -6.97 19.65
C HIS A 74 -14.75 -6.13 18.38
N GLN A 75 -14.06 -6.60 17.34
CA GLN A 75 -14.10 -5.98 16.03
C GLN A 75 -15.54 -5.99 15.48
N SER A 76 -16.06 -4.80 15.20
CA SER A 76 -17.36 -4.53 14.59
C SER A 76 -17.19 -3.77 13.26
N PRO A 77 -18.22 -3.72 12.39
CA PRO A 77 -18.20 -2.87 11.19
C PRO A 77 -17.88 -1.40 11.49
N GLU A 78 -18.39 -0.86 12.59
CA GLU A 78 -18.19 0.52 13.06
C GLU A 78 -16.78 0.78 13.60
N SER A 79 -16.05 -0.29 13.94
CA SER A 79 -14.65 -0.22 14.39
C SER A 79 -13.62 -0.38 13.27
N LEU A 80 -14.06 -0.64 12.02
CA LEU A 80 -13.16 -0.69 10.88
C LEU A 80 -12.82 0.73 10.40
N LEU A 81 -11.55 1.09 10.52
CA LEU A 81 -11.06 2.45 10.25
C LEU A 81 -10.11 2.47 9.07
N GLN A 82 -10.29 3.45 8.20
CA GLN A 82 -9.37 3.79 7.14
C GLN A 82 -8.37 4.85 7.62
N LEU A 83 -7.09 4.54 7.58
CA LEU A 83 -5.98 5.42 7.87
C LEU A 83 -5.36 5.88 6.55
N LYS A 84 -5.37 7.19 6.30
CA LYS A 84 -4.79 7.81 5.10
C LYS A 84 -3.74 8.84 5.50
N ALA A 85 -2.51 8.67 5.02
CA ALA A 85 -1.47 9.70 5.19
C ALA A 85 -1.80 10.96 4.38
N LEU A 86 -1.68 12.13 5.03
CA LEU A 86 -1.85 13.43 4.38
C LEU A 86 -0.50 14.11 4.10
N LYS A 87 0.42 13.98 5.05
CA LYS A 87 1.81 14.44 4.99
C LYS A 87 2.64 13.61 6.00
N PRO A 88 3.98 13.68 5.98
CA PRO A 88 4.80 12.95 6.95
C PRO A 88 4.35 13.21 8.39
N GLY A 89 4.11 12.13 9.14
CA GLY A 89 3.67 12.19 10.54
C GLY A 89 2.19 12.57 10.76
N VAL A 90 1.40 12.80 9.70
CA VAL A 90 -0.01 13.21 9.83
C VAL A 90 -0.91 12.30 9.02
N ILE A 91 -1.91 11.74 9.70
CA ILE A 91 -2.92 10.87 9.10
C ILE A 91 -4.33 11.43 9.33
N GLN A 92 -5.22 11.11 8.39
CA GLN A 92 -6.66 11.18 8.54
C GLN A 92 -7.18 9.78 8.88
N ILE A 93 -8.14 9.69 9.80
CA ILE A 93 -8.80 8.45 10.19
C ILE A 93 -10.29 8.58 9.83
N LEU A 94 -10.82 7.64 9.05
CA LEU A 94 -12.19 7.61 8.57
C LEU A 94 -12.86 6.28 8.94
N GLY A 95 -14.02 6.31 9.58
CA GLY A 95 -14.85 5.12 9.79
C GLY A 95 -15.38 4.60 8.46
N VAL A 96 -15.02 3.36 8.09
CA VAL A 96 -15.39 2.78 6.78
C VAL A 96 -16.90 2.60 6.68
N LYS A 97 -17.52 2.07 7.75
CA LYS A 97 -18.97 1.84 7.79
C LYS A 97 -19.76 3.14 7.81
N THR A 98 -19.35 4.09 8.65
CA THR A 98 -20.13 5.30 8.96
C THR A 98 -19.78 6.50 8.11
N SER A 99 -18.72 6.42 7.29
CA SER A 99 -18.21 7.53 6.48
C SER A 99 -17.95 8.81 7.29
N ARG A 100 -17.49 8.65 8.53
CA ARG A 100 -17.20 9.76 9.47
C ARG A 100 -15.72 9.82 9.83
N PHE A 101 -15.14 11.00 9.77
CA PHE A 101 -13.78 11.28 10.22
C PHE A 101 -13.70 11.29 11.74
N LEU A 102 -12.63 10.71 12.29
CA LEU A 102 -12.29 10.86 13.69
C LEU A 102 -11.74 12.27 13.93
N CYS A 103 -12.45 13.06 14.71
CA CYS A 103 -12.09 14.42 15.08
C CYS A 103 -11.98 14.54 16.60
N GLN A 104 -11.32 15.61 17.06
CA GLN A 104 -11.14 15.89 18.47
C GLN A 104 -11.60 17.32 18.78
N LYS A 105 -12.36 17.49 19.86
CA LYS A 105 -12.76 18.79 20.40
C LYS A 105 -11.64 19.40 21.25
N PRO A 106 -11.69 20.72 21.55
CA PRO A 106 -10.68 21.37 22.40
C PRO A 106 -10.53 20.77 23.80
N ASP A 107 -11.57 20.15 24.33
CA ASP A 107 -11.57 19.44 25.62
C ASP A 107 -10.97 18.02 25.55
N GLY A 108 -10.55 17.59 24.36
CA GLY A 108 -9.98 16.27 24.11
C GLY A 108 -11.01 15.21 23.73
N ALA A 109 -12.32 15.50 23.79
CA ALA A 109 -13.36 14.54 23.44
C ALA A 109 -13.34 14.20 21.95
N LEU A 110 -13.39 12.90 21.64
CA LEU A 110 -13.42 12.40 20.27
C LEU A 110 -14.87 12.39 19.74
N TYR A 111 -15.03 12.68 18.45
CA TYR A 111 -16.32 12.60 17.76
C TYR A 111 -16.15 12.27 16.27
N GLY A 112 -17.22 11.76 15.65
CA GLY A 112 -17.30 11.41 14.24
C GLY A 112 -17.95 12.51 13.40
N SER A 113 -17.19 13.13 12.49
CA SER A 113 -17.68 14.19 11.59
C SER A 113 -17.87 13.70 10.16
N VAL A 114 -18.91 14.14 9.47
CA VAL A 114 -19.08 13.88 8.02
C VAL A 114 -18.19 14.79 7.14
N SER A 115 -17.49 15.73 7.77
CA SER A 115 -16.58 16.68 7.11
C SER A 115 -15.21 16.65 7.78
N PHE A 116 -14.16 16.70 6.95
CA PHE A 116 -12.77 16.72 7.39
C PHE A 116 -12.26 18.13 7.62
#